data_AF-A0A2U1QEN2-F1
#
_entry.id   AF-A0A2U1QEN2-F1
#
_cell.length_a   1.000
_cell.length_b   1.000
_cell.length_c   1.000
_cell.angle_alpha   90.00
_cell.angle_beta   90.00
_cell.angle_gamma   90.00
#
_symmetry.space_group_name_H-M   'P 1'
#
loop_
_entity.id
_entity.type
_entity.pdbx_description
1 polymer ?
#
loop_
_entity_poly.entity_id
_entity_poly.type
_entity_poly.pdbx_seq_one_letter_code
_entity_poly.pdbx_strand_id
1 'polypeptide(L)'
;MAWLLYQTVMSFGVFVFYFYTQWTFLLVTIYFALGTIISAHGCWLHSKEHGPPNQEKDKFLKKDSSPKFNEASQHNHTQVSQEAGFWGNLMQNLYQTCAGAVVLTDIVFWCLLLPFQTGDNFKLTLLIGCMHSVNAVFLLLDSALNSLQFSWLGLTYYILWSSTYIVFQWVMHACCFKWWPYPFLELDTPWAPMWYFGIALFHLPCYGLFVWLVKAKVSMFSKMFPHAFIRMVANEKQM
;
A
#
# COMPACT_ATOMS: atom_id res chain seq x y z
N MET A 1 7.52 2.07 11.40
CA MET A 1 6.15 2.54 11.13
C MET A 1 5.25 2.40 12.35
N ALA A 2 4.76 1.20 12.68
CA ALA A 2 3.80 0.99 13.77
C ALA A 2 4.16 1.68 15.10
N TRP A 3 5.43 1.66 15.50
CA TRP A 3 5.93 2.38 16.68
C TRP A 3 5.68 3.89 16.63
N LEU A 4 5.92 4.55 15.50
CA LEU A 4 5.69 5.99 15.34
C LEU A 4 4.19 6.32 15.41
N LEU A 5 3.33 5.50 14.78
CA LEU A 5 1.88 5.66 14.90
C LEU A 5 1.43 5.52 16.35
N TYR A 6 1.93 4.50 17.04
CA TYR A 6 1.65 4.27 18.45
C TYR A 6 2.07 5.47 19.31
N GLN A 7 3.29 5.97 19.14
CA GLN A 7 3.79 7.14 19.86
C GLN A 7 2.93 8.39 19.62
N THR A 8 2.54 8.63 18.36
CA THR A 8 1.67 9.76 18.00
C THR A 8 0.28 9.63 18.64
N VAL A 9 -0.34 8.44 18.59
CA VAL A 9 -1.64 8.21 19.24
C VAL A 9 -1.54 8.33 20.76
N MET A 10 -0.45 7.85 21.38
CA MET A 10 -0.25 7.99 22.82
C MET A 10 -0.03 9.44 23.27
N SER A 11 0.62 10.25 22.43
CA SER A 11 0.94 11.64 22.76
C SER A 11 -0.23 12.60 22.53
N PHE A 12 -1.02 12.39 21.47
CA PHE A 12 -2.05 13.32 21.02
C PHE A 12 -3.47 12.73 21.04
N GLY A 13 -3.61 11.46 21.44
CA GLY A 13 -4.88 10.75 21.51
C GLY A 13 -5.40 10.25 20.15
N VAL A 14 -6.60 9.67 20.16
CA VAL A 14 -7.27 9.16 18.95
C VAL A 14 -7.66 10.28 17.98
N PHE A 15 -7.70 11.54 18.46
CA PHE A 15 -7.98 12.72 17.65
C PHE A 15 -7.04 12.87 16.44
N VAL A 16 -5.82 12.32 16.48
CA VAL A 16 -4.89 12.37 15.34
C VAL A 16 -5.47 11.76 14.06
N PHE A 17 -6.40 10.80 14.17
CA PHE A 17 -7.10 10.22 13.02
C PHE A 17 -8.10 11.18 12.36
N TYR A 18 -8.27 12.38 12.91
CA TYR A 18 -8.96 13.47 12.22
C TYR A 18 -8.17 14.01 11.02
N PHE A 19 -6.87 13.72 10.92
CA PHE A 19 -6.03 14.17 9.81
C PHE A 19 -5.71 13.03 8.84
N TYR A 20 -5.74 13.32 7.54
CA TYR A 20 -5.49 12.34 6.47
C TYR A 20 -4.11 11.68 6.56
N THR A 21 -3.10 12.41 7.05
CA THR A 21 -1.75 11.88 7.24
C THR A 21 -1.73 10.62 8.10
N GLN A 22 -2.56 10.55 9.15
CA GLN A 22 -2.61 9.37 10.02
C GLN A 22 -3.34 8.20 9.37
N TRP A 23 -4.34 8.47 8.52
CA TRP A 23 -4.97 7.45 7.69
C TRP A 23 -3.96 6.82 6.74
N THR A 24 -3.17 7.64 6.03
CA THR A 24 -2.10 7.16 5.14
C THR A 24 -1.06 6.34 5.92
N PHE A 25 -0.64 6.82 7.09
CA PHE A 25 0.35 6.13 7.92
C PHE A 25 -0.17 4.76 8.43
N LEU A 26 -1.44 4.70 8.83
CA LEU A 26 -2.11 3.45 9.21
C LEU A 26 -2.20 2.49 8.02
N LEU A 27 -2.64 2.97 6.86
CA LEU A 27 -2.76 2.18 5.64
C LEU A 27 -1.42 1.53 5.25
N VAL A 28 -0.35 2.33 5.23
CA VAL A 28 1.01 1.85 4.94
C VAL A 28 1.47 0.83 5.99
N THR A 29 1.14 1.06 7.26
CA THR A 29 1.46 0.10 8.33
C THR A 29 0.75 -1.24 8.13
N ILE A 30 -0.53 -1.23 7.76
CA ILE A 30 -1.31 -2.44 7.45
C ILE A 30 -0.72 -3.16 6.23
N TYR A 31 -0.38 -2.43 5.17
CA TYR A 31 0.26 -2.99 3.98
C TYR A 31 1.54 -3.76 4.34
N PHE A 32 2.46 -3.14 5.07
CA PHE A 32 3.70 -3.81 5.47
C PHE A 32 3.48 -4.98 6.43
N ALA A 33 2.50 -4.88 7.35
CA ALA A 33 2.14 -5.98 8.23
C ALA A 33 1.63 -7.19 7.45
N LEU A 34 0.71 -6.98 6.50
CA LEU A 34 0.19 -8.04 5.64
C LEU A 34 1.28 -8.64 4.75
N GLY A 35 2.12 -7.80 4.14
CA GLY A 35 3.25 -8.27 3.33
C GLY A 35 4.23 -9.13 4.14
N THR A 36 4.48 -8.77 5.40
CA THR A 36 5.33 -9.56 6.30
C THR A 36 4.69 -10.91 6.62
N ILE A 37 3.39 -10.93 6.94
CA ILE A 37 2.65 -12.15 7.27
C ILE A 37 2.61 -13.11 6.07
N ILE A 38 2.26 -12.60 4.89
CA ILE A 38 2.18 -13.40 3.65
C ILE A 38 3.56 -13.94 3.27
N SER A 39 4.60 -13.11 3.36
CA SER A 39 5.98 -13.53 3.08
C SER A 39 6.45 -14.61 4.07
N ALA A 40 6.20 -14.43 5.37
CA ALA A 40 6.52 -15.43 6.40
C ALA A 40 5.75 -16.75 6.18
N HIS A 41 4.47 -16.67 5.82
CA HIS A 41 3.66 -17.85 5.50
C HIS A 41 4.18 -18.58 4.24
N GLY A 42 4.57 -17.83 3.21
CA GLY A 42 5.22 -18.38 2.01
C GLY A 42 6.54 -19.08 2.31
N CYS A 43 7.40 -18.46 3.10
CA CYS A 43 8.66 -19.05 3.56
C CYS A 43 8.42 -20.32 4.40
N TRP A 44 7.41 -20.31 5.29
CA TRP A 44 7.04 -21.47 6.10
C TRP A 44 6.57 -22.65 5.23
N LEU A 45 5.71 -22.39 4.25
CA LEU A 45 5.20 -23.41 3.34
C LEU A 45 6.34 -24.00 2.50
N HIS A 46 7.21 -23.14 1.95
CA HIS A 46 8.38 -23.57 1.18
C HIS A 46 9.36 -24.41 2.01
N SER A 47 9.61 -24.01 3.25
CA SER A 47 10.46 -24.77 4.19
C SER A 47 9.87 -26.13 4.55
N LYS A 48 8.54 -26.26 4.61
CA LYS A 48 7.86 -27.53 4.89
C LYS A 48 7.92 -28.49 3.70
N GLU A 49 7.96 -27.95 2.49
CA GLU A 49 8.07 -28.73 1.25
C GLU A 49 9.50 -29.25 1.01
N HIS A 50 10.53 -28.54 1.50
CA HIS A 50 11.95 -28.89 1.38
C HIS A 50 12.58 -29.41 2.68
N GLY A 51 11.78 -30.00 3.59
CA GLY A 51 12.28 -30.64 4.82
C GLY A 51 13.32 -31.75 4.56
N PRO A 52 14.15 -32.13 5.56
CA PRO A 52 15.37 -32.91 5.35
C PRO A 52 15.13 -34.23 4.59
N PRO A 53 16.11 -34.70 3.79
CA PRO A 53 15.97 -35.78 2.79
C PRO A 53 15.68 -37.18 3.36
N ASN A 54 15.35 -37.30 4.65
CA ASN A 54 15.10 -38.57 5.31
C ASN A 54 13.66 -39.09 5.17
N GLN A 55 12.78 -38.38 4.45
CA GLN A 55 11.36 -38.76 4.29
C GLN A 55 10.94 -39.03 2.83
N GLU A 56 11.89 -39.18 1.90
CA GLU A 56 11.56 -39.55 0.51
C GLU A 56 11.42 -41.07 0.31
N LYS A 57 11.87 -41.89 1.25
CA LYS A 57 11.70 -43.36 1.16
C LYS A 57 10.26 -43.83 1.37
N ASP A 58 9.41 -43.03 2.01
CA ASP A 58 8.02 -43.41 2.31
C ASP A 58 7.01 -42.96 1.24
N LYS A 59 7.34 -41.98 0.39
CA LYS A 59 6.44 -41.52 -0.68
C LYS A 59 6.45 -42.45 -1.90
N PHE A 60 7.53 -43.18 -2.14
CA PHE A 60 7.59 -44.14 -3.26
C PHE A 60 6.82 -45.45 -2.98
N LEU A 61 6.51 -45.76 -1.72
CA LEU A 61 5.77 -46.96 -1.31
C LEU A 61 4.24 -46.76 -1.23
N LYS A 62 3.73 -45.54 -1.40
CA LYS A 62 2.29 -45.21 -1.30
C LYS A 62 1.62 -44.91 -2.65
N LYS A 63 2.29 -45.22 -3.77
CA LYS A 63 1.75 -44.99 -5.12
C LYS A 63 0.75 -46.05 -5.59
N ASP A 64 0.52 -47.10 -4.79
CA ASP A 64 -0.49 -48.10 -5.09
C ASP A 64 -1.71 -47.92 -4.18
N SER A 65 -2.86 -47.66 -4.82
CA SER A 65 -4.24 -47.67 -4.29
C SER A 65 -4.77 -46.42 -3.55
N SER A 66 -5.35 -45.45 -4.29
CA SER A 66 -6.74 -44.96 -4.09
C SER A 66 -7.05 -43.67 -4.88
N PRO A 67 -8.18 -43.59 -5.62
CA PRO A 67 -8.59 -42.37 -6.33
C PRO A 67 -8.96 -41.19 -5.41
N LYS A 68 -9.26 -41.45 -4.13
CA LYS A 68 -9.64 -40.43 -3.13
C LYS A 68 -8.47 -39.52 -2.70
N PHE A 69 -7.23 -39.98 -2.79
CA PHE A 69 -6.06 -39.16 -2.41
C PHE A 69 -5.73 -38.10 -3.47
N ASN A 70 -5.96 -38.41 -4.75
CA ASN A 70 -5.74 -37.47 -5.85
C ASN A 70 -6.78 -36.35 -5.86
N GLU A 71 -8.05 -36.62 -5.55
CA GLU A 71 -9.08 -35.58 -5.44
C GLU A 71 -8.82 -34.62 -4.27
N ALA A 72 -8.43 -35.14 -3.10
CA ALA A 72 -8.14 -34.31 -1.93
C ALA A 72 -6.87 -33.45 -2.10
N SER A 73 -5.82 -34.01 -2.71
CA SER A 73 -4.59 -33.27 -3.01
C SER A 73 -4.79 -32.24 -4.13
N GLN A 74 -5.58 -32.57 -5.15
CA GLN A 74 -5.96 -31.64 -6.20
C GLN A 74 -6.83 -30.50 -5.67
N HIS A 75 -7.84 -30.80 -4.83
CA HIS A 75 -8.66 -29.78 -4.16
C HIS A 75 -7.82 -28.85 -3.27
N ASN A 76 -6.87 -29.40 -2.50
CA ASN A 76 -5.97 -28.60 -1.68
C ASN A 76 -5.04 -27.71 -2.53
N HIS A 77 -4.51 -28.21 -3.65
CA HIS A 77 -3.71 -27.41 -4.57
C HIS A 77 -4.52 -26.29 -5.23
N THR A 78 -5.76 -26.57 -5.65
CA THR A 78 -6.64 -25.56 -6.24
C THR A 78 -7.02 -24.48 -5.23
N GLN A 79 -7.32 -24.87 -3.98
CA GLN A 79 -7.63 -23.92 -2.92
C GLN A 79 -6.43 -23.04 -2.54
N VAL A 80 -5.23 -23.63 -2.39
CA VAL A 80 -4.00 -22.87 -2.10
C VAL A 80 -3.65 -21.91 -3.25
N SER A 81 -3.83 -22.34 -4.50
CA SER A 81 -3.62 -21.47 -5.67
C SER A 81 -4.62 -20.31 -5.72
N GLN A 82 -5.89 -20.57 -5.43
CA GLN A 82 -6.93 -19.54 -5.37
C GLN A 82 -6.68 -18.54 -4.23
N GLU A 83 -6.28 -19.02 -3.05
CA GLU A 83 -5.91 -18.16 -1.91
C GLU A 83 -4.67 -17.33 -2.25
N ALA A 84 -3.64 -17.90 -2.87
CA ALA A 84 -2.46 -17.18 -3.32
C ALA A 84 -2.81 -16.08 -4.34
N GLY A 85 -3.73 -16.36 -5.27
CA GLY A 85 -4.26 -15.37 -6.21
C GLY A 85 -5.00 -14.24 -5.49
N PHE A 86 -5.87 -14.56 -4.53
CA PHE A 86 -6.57 -13.56 -3.72
C PHE A 86 -5.61 -12.66 -2.94
N TRP A 87 -4.63 -13.23 -2.24
CA TRP A 87 -3.62 -12.47 -1.49
C TRP A 87 -2.74 -11.61 -2.39
N GLY A 88 -2.39 -12.11 -3.58
CA GLY A 88 -1.68 -11.34 -4.60
C GLY A 88 -2.46 -10.11 -5.05
N ASN A 89 -3.73 -10.29 -5.39
CA ASN A 89 -4.63 -9.19 -5.78
C ASN A 89 -4.82 -8.17 -4.63
N LEU A 90 -5.01 -8.66 -3.40
CA LEU A 90 -5.15 -7.80 -2.23
C LEU A 90 -3.89 -6.94 -2.01
N MET A 91 -2.71 -7.55 -2.06
CA MET A 91 -1.45 -6.82 -1.90
C MET A 91 -1.21 -5.82 -3.02
N GLN A 92 -1.57 -6.17 -4.26
CA GLN A 92 -1.48 -5.25 -5.40
C GLN A 92 -2.40 -4.03 -5.20
N ASN A 93 -3.65 -4.25 -4.77
CA ASN A 93 -4.60 -3.17 -4.52
C ASN A 93 -4.14 -2.26 -3.38
N LEU A 94 -3.66 -2.85 -2.28
CA LEU A 94 -3.13 -2.10 -1.13
C LEU A 94 -1.89 -1.30 -1.51
N TYR A 95 -0.96 -1.90 -2.26
CA TYR A 95 0.24 -1.22 -2.74
C TYR A 95 -0.11 -0.01 -3.61
N GLN A 96 -1.04 -0.16 -4.56
CA GLN A 96 -1.50 0.93 -5.43
C GLN A 96 -2.20 2.04 -4.65
N THR A 97 -3.00 1.67 -3.64
CA THR A 97 -3.67 2.64 -2.75
C THR A 97 -2.66 3.38 -1.88
N CYS A 98 -1.68 2.68 -1.29
CA CYS A 98 -0.59 3.26 -0.51
C CYS A 98 0.22 4.25 -1.36
N ALA A 99 0.56 3.88 -2.59
CA ALA A 99 1.30 4.73 -3.52
C ALA A 99 0.60 6.06 -3.79
N GLY A 100 -0.68 6.01 -4.17
CA GLY A 100 -1.47 7.22 -4.38
C GLY A 100 -1.58 8.07 -3.12
N ALA A 101 -1.91 7.44 -1.98
CA ALA A 101 -2.13 8.12 -0.72
C ALA A 101 -0.85 8.79 -0.18
N VAL A 102 0.30 8.12 -0.25
CA VAL A 102 1.59 8.66 0.21
C VAL A 102 2.03 9.84 -0.64
N VAL A 103 1.97 9.70 -1.97
CA VAL A 103 2.34 10.81 -2.88
C VAL A 103 1.43 12.01 -2.66
N LEU A 104 0.11 11.80 -2.54
CA LEU A 104 -0.83 12.88 -2.23
C LEU A 104 -0.51 13.55 -0.90
N THR A 105 -0.32 12.76 0.15
CA THR A 105 -0.09 13.29 1.50
C THR A 105 1.19 14.12 1.55
N ASP A 106 2.25 13.65 0.89
CA ASP A 106 3.54 14.35 0.86
C ASP A 106 3.50 15.59 -0.03
N ILE A 107 2.93 15.52 -1.23
CA ILE A 107 2.83 16.69 -2.11
C ILE A 107 1.95 17.77 -1.46
N VAL A 108 0.78 17.40 -0.93
CA VAL A 108 -0.10 18.35 -0.25
C VAL A 108 0.61 18.95 0.97
N PHE A 109 1.31 18.14 1.76
CA PHE A 109 2.04 18.67 2.92
C PHE A 109 3.17 19.62 2.52
N TRP A 110 4.09 19.19 1.65
CA TRP A 110 5.29 19.94 1.31
C TRP A 110 5.04 21.13 0.37
N CYS A 111 4.08 21.00 -0.55
CA CYS A 111 3.84 22.01 -1.59
C CYS A 111 2.61 22.89 -1.32
N LEU A 112 1.65 22.44 -0.52
CA LEU A 112 0.41 23.20 -0.26
C LEU A 112 0.31 23.66 1.20
N LEU A 113 0.53 22.79 2.18
CA LEU A 113 0.36 23.16 3.58
C LEU A 113 1.58 23.94 4.09
N LEU A 114 2.79 23.39 3.96
CA LEU A 114 3.99 24.02 4.51
C LEU A 114 4.22 25.46 3.98
N PRO A 115 4.13 25.76 2.67
CA PRO A 115 4.39 27.10 2.17
C PRO A 115 3.33 28.12 2.60
N PHE A 116 2.06 27.72 2.61
CA PHE A 116 0.92 28.60 2.91
C PHE A 116 0.61 28.73 4.40
N GLN A 117 1.14 27.82 5.22
CA GLN A 117 0.98 27.81 6.68
C GLN A 117 2.15 28.50 7.41
N THR A 118 3.03 29.18 6.67
CA THR A 118 4.18 29.99 7.16
C THR A 118 3.76 31.30 7.86
N GLY A 119 2.68 31.27 8.64
CA GLY A 119 2.39 32.30 9.65
C GLY A 119 2.95 31.86 11.01
N ASP A 120 3.24 32.81 11.91
CA ASP A 120 4.01 32.69 13.16
C ASP A 120 3.64 31.57 14.17
N ASN A 121 2.65 30.71 13.88
CA ASN A 121 2.09 29.70 14.79
C ASN A 121 2.35 28.23 14.40
N PHE A 122 2.86 27.91 13.21
CA PHE A 122 3.12 26.51 12.81
C PHE A 122 4.61 26.13 12.95
N LYS A 123 4.94 25.38 14.01
CA LYS A 123 6.27 24.78 14.16
C LYS A 123 6.30 23.38 13.57
N LEU A 124 7.00 23.21 12.44
CA LEU A 124 7.33 21.91 11.88
C LEU A 124 8.14 21.11 12.91
N THR A 125 7.48 20.19 13.60
CA THR A 125 8.17 19.28 14.53
C THR A 125 8.83 18.17 13.73
N LEU A 126 10.01 17.73 14.16
CA LEU A 126 10.74 16.62 13.53
C LEU A 126 9.86 15.37 13.38
N LEU A 127 9.02 15.08 14.37
CA LEU A 127 8.05 13.99 14.34
C LEU A 127 7.08 14.09 13.15
N ILE A 128 6.55 15.29 12.87
CA ILE A 128 5.62 15.54 11.76
C ILE A 128 6.38 15.36 10.45
N GLY A 129 7.54 16.01 10.29
CA GLY A 129 8.38 15.84 9.10
C GLY A 129 8.72 14.37 8.82
N CYS A 130 9.09 13.62 9.86
CA CYS A 130 9.34 12.18 9.73
C CYS A 130 8.09 11.39 9.32
N MET A 131 6.91 11.69 9.84
CA MET A 131 5.69 10.98 9.45
C MET A 131 5.35 11.13 7.96
N HIS A 132 5.65 12.29 7.37
CA HIS A 132 5.49 12.52 5.94
C HIS A 132 6.58 11.78 5.14
N SER A 133 7.86 12.03 5.42
CA SER A 133 8.96 11.48 4.61
C SER A 133 9.16 9.96 4.76
N VAL A 134 8.94 9.39 5.94
CA VAL A 134 9.23 7.97 6.19
C VAL A 134 8.28 7.06 5.39
N ASN A 135 7.02 7.47 5.18
CA ASN A 135 6.08 6.72 4.34
C ASN A 135 6.60 6.57 2.91
N ALA A 136 7.09 7.67 2.33
CA ALA A 136 7.67 7.66 0.99
C ALA A 136 8.93 6.78 0.93
N VAL A 137 9.84 6.89 1.91
CA VAL A 137 11.08 6.09 1.92
C VAL A 137 10.78 4.59 1.96
N PHE A 138 9.92 4.14 2.87
CA PHE A 138 9.59 2.71 2.98
C PHE A 138 8.87 2.20 1.73
N LEU A 139 7.93 2.97 1.18
CA LEU A 139 7.19 2.54 0.00
C LEU A 139 8.06 2.54 -1.26
N LEU A 140 8.99 3.49 -1.40
CA LEU A 140 9.97 3.49 -2.49
C LEU A 140 10.97 2.33 -2.36
N LEU A 141 11.41 2.01 -1.14
CA LEU A 141 12.27 0.86 -0.89
C LEU A 141 11.55 -0.44 -1.25
N ASP A 142 10.31 -0.62 -0.80
CA ASP A 142 9.49 -1.78 -1.17
C ASP A 142 9.26 -1.84 -2.68
N SER A 143 8.93 -0.70 -3.29
CA SER A 143 8.79 -0.56 -4.73
C SER A 143 10.08 -0.92 -5.47
N ALA A 144 11.25 -0.63 -4.91
CA ALA A 144 12.54 -1.00 -5.47
C ALA A 144 12.80 -2.52 -5.37
N LEU A 145 12.40 -3.14 -4.27
CA LEU A 145 12.61 -4.58 -4.02
C LEU A 145 11.56 -5.47 -4.69
N ASN A 146 10.35 -4.96 -4.90
CA ASN A 146 9.22 -5.70 -5.40
C ASN A 146 9.02 -5.51 -6.92
N SER A 147 8.45 -6.51 -7.59
CA SER A 147 8.11 -6.50 -9.01
C SER A 147 6.60 -6.37 -9.27
N LEU A 148 5.80 -6.03 -8.26
CA LEU A 148 4.36 -5.82 -8.41
C LEU A 148 4.04 -4.86 -9.56
N GLN A 149 3.18 -5.33 -10.46
CA GLN A 149 2.75 -4.56 -11.60
C GLN A 149 1.84 -3.41 -11.16
N PHE A 150 2.16 -2.20 -11.63
CA PHE A 150 1.40 -1.00 -11.32
C PHE A 150 0.43 -0.70 -12.47
N SER A 151 -0.86 -0.93 -12.25
CA SER A 151 -1.90 -0.74 -13.27
C SER A 151 -2.64 0.58 -13.07
N TRP A 152 -3.26 1.10 -14.13
CA TRP A 152 -4.11 2.29 -14.03
C TRP A 152 -5.44 2.01 -13.30
N LEU A 153 -5.89 0.75 -13.28
CA LEU A 153 -7.10 0.35 -12.56
C LEU A 153 -6.98 0.57 -11.04
N GLY A 154 -5.76 0.55 -10.51
CA GLY A 154 -5.45 0.89 -9.13
C GLY A 154 -5.88 2.28 -8.69
N LEU A 155 -6.00 3.21 -9.63
CA LEU A 155 -6.52 4.56 -9.38
C LEU A 155 -7.90 4.50 -8.71
N THR A 156 -8.72 3.51 -9.04
CA THR A 156 -10.06 3.34 -8.48
C THR A 156 -10.01 3.11 -6.97
N TYR A 157 -9.13 2.24 -6.49
CA TYR A 157 -8.98 1.95 -5.06
C TYR A 157 -8.42 3.16 -4.30
N TYR A 158 -7.48 3.88 -4.92
CA TYR A 158 -6.97 5.13 -4.36
C TYR A 158 -8.08 6.20 -4.26
N ILE A 159 -8.89 6.39 -5.30
CA ILE A 159 -10.04 7.30 -5.26
C ILE A 159 -11.05 6.86 -4.18
N LEU A 160 -11.33 5.56 -4.07
CA LEU A 160 -12.24 5.02 -3.05
C LEU A 160 -11.72 5.30 -1.64
N TRP A 161 -10.41 5.16 -1.41
CA TRP A 161 -9.78 5.46 -0.13
C TRP A 161 -9.94 6.96 0.23
N SER A 162 -9.62 7.86 -0.69
CA SER A 162 -9.81 9.30 -0.49
C SER A 162 -11.29 9.67 -0.27
N SER A 163 -12.20 9.02 -1.00
CA SER A 163 -13.65 9.21 -0.84
C SER A 163 -14.12 8.75 0.54
N THR A 164 -13.60 7.62 1.04
CA THR A 164 -13.89 7.11 2.38
C THR A 164 -13.46 8.11 3.45
N TYR A 165 -12.29 8.73 3.28
CA TYR A 165 -11.84 9.79 4.17
C TYR A 165 -12.76 11.01 4.13
N ILE A 166 -13.20 11.46 2.95
CA ILE A 166 -14.15 12.57 2.83
C ILE A 166 -15.45 12.22 3.57
N VAL A 167 -16.04 11.04 3.33
CA VAL A 167 -17.25 10.61 4.05
C VAL A 167 -17.04 10.62 5.57
N PHE A 168 -15.90 10.10 6.05
CA PHE A 168 -15.54 10.16 7.47
C PHE A 168 -15.50 11.60 7.99
N GLN A 169 -14.89 12.53 7.25
CA GLN A 169 -14.85 13.95 7.63
C GLN A 169 -16.23 14.57 7.74
N TRP A 170 -17.12 14.27 6.79
CA TRP A 170 -18.49 14.75 6.83
C TRP A 170 -19.28 14.20 8.02
N VAL A 171 -19.11 12.92 8.35
CA VAL A 171 -19.71 12.31 9.54
C VAL A 171 -19.18 12.97 10.81
N MET A 172 -17.88 13.16 10.93
CA MET A 172 -17.26 13.82 12.09
C MET A 172 -17.68 15.28 12.21
N HIS A 173 -17.88 15.97 11.09
CA HIS A 173 -18.35 17.35 11.07
C HIS A 173 -19.80 17.46 11.56
N ALA A 174 -20.65 16.51 11.17
CA ALA A 174 -22.04 16.45 11.61
C ALA A 174 -22.17 16.10 13.11
N CYS A 175 -21.30 15.24 13.64
CA CYS A 175 -21.45 14.71 15.00
C CYS A 175 -20.57 15.38 16.07
N CYS A 176 -19.36 15.81 15.72
CA CYS A 176 -18.29 16.06 16.70
C CYS A 176 -17.64 17.44 16.56
N PHE A 177 -17.28 17.86 15.34
CA PHE A 177 -16.42 19.03 15.12
C PHE A 177 -17.03 20.03 14.16
N LYS A 178 -17.14 21.30 14.56
CA LYS A 178 -17.66 22.36 13.68
C LYS A 178 -16.62 22.99 12.75
N TRP A 179 -15.35 22.60 12.86
CA TRP A 179 -14.25 23.16 12.07
C TRP A 179 -13.64 22.07 11.18
N TRP A 180 -13.16 22.45 10.00
CA TRP A 180 -12.57 21.51 9.05
C TRP A 180 -11.05 21.37 9.25
N PRO A 181 -10.47 20.17 9.14
CA PRO A 181 -9.03 19.98 9.30
C PRO A 181 -8.24 20.65 8.18
N TYR A 182 -8.88 20.88 7.04
CA TYR A 182 -8.28 21.45 5.85
C TYR A 182 -9.20 22.53 5.23
N PRO A 183 -8.65 23.68 4.80
CA PRO A 183 -9.44 24.76 4.19
C PRO A 183 -10.19 24.33 2.92
N PHE A 184 -9.63 23.38 2.15
CA PHE A 184 -10.25 22.89 0.92
C PHE A 184 -11.47 21.98 1.14
N LEU A 185 -11.81 21.64 2.40
CA LEU A 185 -13.05 20.93 2.74
C LEU A 185 -14.19 21.87 3.10
N GLU A 186 -13.89 23.15 3.35
CA GLU A 186 -14.86 24.17 3.76
C GLU A 186 -15.89 24.45 2.67
N LEU A 187 -17.17 24.52 3.06
CA LEU A 187 -18.32 24.68 2.17
C LEU A 187 -18.94 26.08 2.20
N ASP A 188 -18.52 26.89 3.17
CA ASP A 188 -19.01 28.26 3.36
C ASP A 188 -18.41 29.24 2.35
N THR A 189 -17.40 28.81 1.60
CA THR A 189 -16.82 29.59 0.50
C THR A 189 -17.49 29.29 -0.84
N PRO A 190 -17.74 30.30 -1.69
CA PRO A 190 -18.29 30.09 -3.03
C PRO A 190 -17.35 29.29 -3.95
N TRP A 191 -16.07 29.17 -3.58
CA TRP A 191 -15.05 28.40 -4.29
C TRP A 191 -15.03 26.92 -3.91
N ALA A 192 -15.88 26.47 -2.97
CA ALA A 192 -15.92 25.08 -2.53
C ALA A 192 -16.05 24.07 -3.70
N PRO A 193 -16.95 24.22 -4.69
CA PRO A 193 -17.01 23.27 -5.81
C PRO A 193 -15.70 23.15 -6.58
N MET A 194 -14.95 24.26 -6.72
CA MET A 194 -13.64 24.26 -7.38
C MET A 194 -12.57 23.57 -6.56
N TRP A 195 -12.59 23.69 -5.22
CA TRP A 195 -11.68 22.94 -4.35
C TRP A 195 -11.90 21.44 -4.47
N TYR A 196 -13.15 20.98 -4.38
CA TYR A 196 -13.48 19.55 -4.49
C TYR A 196 -13.13 19.00 -5.88
N PHE A 197 -13.44 19.74 -6.95
CA PHE A 197 -13.04 19.37 -8.31
C PHE A 197 -11.52 19.36 -8.48
N GLY A 198 -10.83 20.37 -7.95
CA GLY A 198 -9.38 20.48 -7.99
C GLY A 198 -8.68 19.34 -7.28
N ILE A 199 -9.13 18.98 -6.06
CA ILE A 199 -8.63 17.83 -5.30
C ILE A 199 -8.87 16.53 -6.10
N ALA A 200 -10.07 16.34 -6.67
CA ALA A 200 -10.36 15.15 -7.48
C ALA A 200 -9.42 15.04 -8.69
N LEU A 201 -9.20 16.17 -9.39
CA LEU A 201 -8.25 16.21 -10.51
C LEU A 201 -6.81 15.97 -10.03
N PHE A 202 -6.44 16.42 -8.84
CA PHE A 202 -5.11 16.25 -8.24
C PHE A 202 -4.73 14.79 -7.94
N HIS A 203 -5.71 13.88 -7.86
CA HIS A 203 -5.43 12.46 -7.71
C HIS A 203 -4.74 11.86 -8.95
N LEU A 204 -5.06 12.38 -10.15
CA LEU A 204 -4.46 11.93 -11.41
C LEU A 204 -2.95 12.19 -11.48
N PRO A 205 -2.42 13.42 -11.27
CA PRO A 205 -0.99 13.67 -11.29
C PRO A 205 -0.27 12.96 -10.13
N CYS A 206 -0.88 12.85 -8.94
CA CYS A 206 -0.27 12.11 -7.82
C CYS A 206 -0.07 10.63 -8.17
N TYR A 207 -1.11 9.99 -8.69
CA TYR A 207 -1.02 8.59 -9.11
C TYR A 207 -0.08 8.43 -10.31
N GLY A 208 -0.18 9.33 -11.29
CA GLY A 208 0.67 9.34 -12.48
C GLY A 208 2.16 9.51 -12.18
N LEU A 209 2.52 10.34 -11.19
CA LEU A 209 3.90 10.50 -10.73
C LEU A 209 4.47 9.16 -10.24
N PHE A 210 3.69 8.42 -9.46
CA PHE A 210 4.14 7.11 -8.97
C PHE A 210 4.23 6.07 -10.10
N VAL A 211 3.25 6.03 -11.01
CA VAL A 211 3.33 5.19 -12.23
C VAL A 211 4.64 5.48 -12.99
N TRP A 212 4.97 6.76 -13.13
CA TRP A 212 6.18 7.19 -13.81
C TRP A 212 7.44 6.74 -13.08
N LEU A 213 7.51 6.86 -11.75
CA LEU A 213 8.63 6.37 -10.94
C LEU A 213 8.84 4.86 -11.09
N VAL A 214 7.77 4.07 -11.05
CA VAL A 214 7.85 2.60 -11.23
C VAL A 214 8.32 2.25 -12.65
N LYS A 215 7.82 2.95 -13.68
CA LYS A 215 8.28 2.75 -15.06
C LYS A 215 9.75 3.15 -15.25
N ALA A 216 10.18 4.26 -14.64
CA ALA A 216 11.55 4.71 -14.66
C ALA A 216 12.48 3.66 -14.01
N LYS A 217 12.07 3.08 -12.86
CA LYS A 217 12.77 1.96 -12.22
C LYS A 217 12.95 0.80 -13.21
N VAL A 218 11.87 0.30 -13.82
CA VAL A 218 11.94 -0.85 -14.72
C VAL A 218 12.87 -0.58 -15.91
N SER A 219 12.80 0.63 -16.48
CA SER A 219 13.70 1.06 -17.56
C SER A 219 15.17 1.09 -17.11
N MET A 220 15.44 1.63 -15.91
CA MET A 220 16.79 1.71 -15.34
C MET A 220 17.37 0.33 -15.02
N PHE A 221 16.59 -0.56 -14.39
CA PHE A 221 17.04 -1.92 -14.07
C PHE A 221 17.29 -2.77 -15.32
N SER A 222 16.46 -2.64 -16.36
CA SER A 222 16.67 -3.32 -17.64
C SER A 222 17.99 -2.88 -18.30
N LYS A 223 18.35 -1.60 -18.19
CA LYS A 223 19.62 -1.05 -18.72
C LYS A 223 20.83 -1.43 -17.87
N MET A 224 20.71 -1.45 -16.54
CA MET A 224 21.81 -1.72 -15.62
C MET A 224 22.11 -3.21 -15.45
N PHE A 225 21.09 -4.08 -15.53
CA PHE A 225 21.23 -5.52 -15.30
C PHE A 225 20.52 -6.36 -16.38
N PRO A 226 20.98 -6.31 -17.65
CA PRO A 226 20.30 -6.95 -18.77
C PRO A 226 20.15 -8.48 -18.58
N HIS A 227 21.16 -9.17 -18.05
CA HIS A 227 21.12 -10.63 -17.87
C HIS A 227 20.21 -11.11 -16.73
N ALA A 228 20.10 -10.35 -15.63
CA ALA A 228 19.20 -10.69 -14.53
C ALA A 228 17.72 -10.42 -14.88
N PHE A 229 17.47 -9.37 -15.67
CA PHE A 229 16.13 -8.99 -16.12
C PHE A 229 15.55 -9.99 -17.14
N ILE A 230 16.38 -10.50 -18.07
CA ILE A 230 15.97 -11.54 -19.04
C ILE A 230 15.51 -12.82 -18.32
N ARG A 231 16.19 -13.21 -17.23
CA ARG A 231 15.81 -14.39 -16.44
C ARG A 231 14.47 -14.21 -15.70
N MET A 232 14.18 -13.01 -15.19
CA MET A 232 12.89 -12.73 -14.54
C MET A 232 11.72 -12.73 -15.53
N VAL A 233 11.86 -12.08 -16.68
CA VAL A 233 10.80 -12.04 -17.71
C VAL A 233 10.57 -13.42 -18.34
N ALA A 234 11.62 -14.25 -18.47
CA ALA A 234 11.48 -15.61 -18.96
C ALA A 234 10.69 -16.51 -18.00
N ASN A 235 10.89 -16.36 -16.69
CA ASN A 235 10.16 -17.13 -15.67
C ASN A 235 8.70 -16.67 -15.51
N GLU A 236 8.40 -15.36 -15.67
CA GLU A 236 7.04 -14.83 -15.59
C GLU A 236 6.14 -15.30 -16.77
N LYS A 237 6.73 -15.72 -17.90
CA LYS A 237 6.00 -16.31 -19.03
C LYS A 237 5.80 -17.83 -18.93
N GLN A 238 6.41 -18.49 -17.94
CA GLN A 238 6.34 -19.95 -17.76
C GLN A 238 5.47 -20.38 -16.57
N MET A 239 4.95 -19.43 -15.80
CA MET A 239 3.84 -19.63 -14.86
C MET A 239 2.53 -19.18 -15.50
#